data_AF-A0A0Q9XLT7-F1
#
_entry.id   AF-A0A0Q9XLT7-F1
#
_cell.length_a   1.000
_cell.length_b   1.000
_cell.length_c   1.000
_cell.angle_alpha   90.00
_cell.angle_beta   90.00
_cell.angle_gamma   90.00
#
_symmetry.space_group_name_H-M   'P 1'
#
loop_
_entity.id
_entity.type
_entity.pdbx_description
1 polymer ?
#
loop_
_entity_poly.entity_id
_entity_poly.type
_entity_poly.pdbx_seq_one_letter_code
_entity_poly.pdbx_strand_id
1 'polypeptide(L)' 'MVRLNIVQLTKRVPLIQFRKGGSALTNKPAASQQTSGGPAIEDWELPARFARKPIDPLEAEYINNGGIPN' A
#
# COMPACT_ATOMS: atom_id res chain seq x y z
N MET A 1 39.88 -34.13 -1.69
CA MET A 1 38.92 -33.09 -2.10
C MET A 1 37.53 -33.53 -1.64
N VAL A 2 36.95 -32.87 -0.61
CA VAL A 2 35.65 -33.26 -0.04
C VAL A 2 34.54 -32.68 -0.92
N ARG A 3 33.63 -33.52 -1.41
CA ARG A 3 32.46 -33.08 -2.17
C ARG A 3 31.33 -32.69 -1.21
N LEU A 4 31.02 -31.39 -1.14
CA LEU A 4 29.89 -30.88 -0.37
C LEU A 4 28.57 -31.29 -1.02
N ASN A 5 27.76 -32.04 -0.28
CA ASN A 5 26.47 -32.54 -0.76
C ASN A 5 25.39 -31.48 -0.51
N ILE A 6 25.18 -30.60 -1.49
CA ILE A 6 24.36 -29.37 -1.38
C ILE A 6 22.93 -29.67 -0.88
N VAL A 7 22.36 -30.82 -1.25
CA VAL A 7 21.00 -31.25 -0.87
C VAL A 7 20.82 -31.45 0.65
N GLN A 8 21.88 -31.85 1.37
CA GLN A 8 21.82 -32.03 2.83
C GLN A 8 21.98 -30.69 3.57
N LEU A 9 22.70 -29.74 2.97
CA LEU A 9 23.00 -28.45 3.60
C LEU A 9 21.76 -27.53 3.62
N THR A 10 20.94 -27.55 2.57
CA THR A 10 19.70 -26.75 2.48
C THR A 10 18.64 -27.15 3.49
N LYS A 11 18.70 -28.36 4.05
CA LYS A 11 17.75 -28.82 5.09
C LYS A 11 18.07 -28.29 6.49
N ARG A 12 19.33 -27.94 6.76
CA ARG A 12 19.78 -27.50 8.09
C ARG A 12 19.99 -25.99 8.19
N VAL A 13 20.34 -25.33 7.09
CA VAL A 13 20.58 -23.89 7.06
C VAL A 13 19.45 -23.24 6.27
N PRO A 14 18.65 -22.34 6.87
CA PRO A 14 17.64 -21.61 6.13
C PRO A 14 18.34 -20.72 5.11
N LEU A 15 18.16 -21.03 3.82
CA LEU A 15 18.68 -20.23 2.72
C LEU A 15 17.58 -19.33 2.18
N ILE A 16 17.91 -18.06 1.97
CA ILE A 16 17.03 -17.10 1.31
C ILE A 16 16.87 -17.53 -0.14
N GLN A 17 15.63 -17.82 -0.57
CA GLN A 17 15.30 -18.14 -1.95
C GLN A 17 14.85 -16.86 -2.67
N PHE A 18 15.67 -16.38 -3.59
CA PHE A 18 15.24 -15.31 -4.48
C PHE A 18 14.34 -15.88 -5.57
N ARG A 19 13.17 -15.25 -5.74
CA ARG A 19 12.29 -15.52 -6.88
C ARG A 19 13.06 -15.22 -8.16
N LYS A 20 13.19 -16.22 -9.05
CA LYS A 20 13.74 -16.03 -10.40
C LYS A 20 12.87 -15.00 -11.11
N GLY A 21 13.44 -13.85 -11.43
CA GLY A 21 12.71 -12.67 -11.90
C GLY A 21 11.98 -12.91 -13.22
N GLY A 22 10.71 -13.32 -13.14
CA GLY A 22 9.69 -12.87 -14.07
C GLY A 22 9.16 -11.53 -13.56
N SER A 23 9.12 -10.53 -14.44
CA SER A 23 8.84 -9.12 -14.13
C SER A 23 7.71 -8.94 -13.11
N ALA A 24 8.08 -8.69 -11.85
CA ALA A 24 7.18 -8.26 -10.80
C ALA A 24 7.42 -6.77 -10.56
N LEU A 25 6.97 -5.94 -11.52
CA LEU A 25 6.60 -4.56 -11.20
C LEU A 25 5.30 -4.63 -10.40
N THR A 26 5.42 -4.97 -9.12
CA THR A 26 4.39 -4.62 -8.15
C THR A 26 5.14 -4.02 -6.96
N ASN A 27 5.35 -2.71 -7.05
CA ASN A 27 5.41 -1.89 -5.84
C ASN A 27 4.23 -2.34 -4.98
N LYS A 28 4.48 -2.94 -3.81
CA LYS A 28 3.41 -3.18 -2.86
C LYS A 28 2.97 -1.79 -2.38
N PRO A 29 1.76 -1.31 -2.72
CA PRO A 29 1.24 -0.18 -1.96
C PRO A 29 1.15 -0.63 -0.50
N ALA A 30 1.53 0.26 0.42
CA ALA A 30 1.23 0.11 1.84
C ALA A 30 -0.24 -0.31 1.97
N ALA A 31 -0.51 -1.32 2.82
CA ALA A 31 -1.81 -1.97 3.02
C ALA A 31 -2.98 -1.06 2.58
N SER A 32 -3.42 -1.23 1.33
CA SER A 32 -4.59 -0.54 0.82
C SER A 32 -5.75 -1.00 1.69
N GLN A 33 -6.32 -0.07 2.45
CA GLN A 33 -7.56 -0.27 3.17
C GLN A 33 -8.51 -0.99 2.22
N GLN A 34 -8.91 -2.20 2.61
CA GLN A 34 -9.68 -3.11 1.78
C GLN A 34 -11.00 -2.41 1.45
N THR A 35 -11.09 -1.83 0.25
CA THR A 35 -12.34 -1.31 -0.27
C THR A 35 -13.22 -2.53 -0.47
N SER A 36 -14.24 -2.67 0.37
CA SER A 36 -15.26 -3.70 0.20
C SER A 36 -15.77 -3.60 -1.24
N GLY A 37 -15.52 -4.63 -2.05
CA GLY A 37 -15.76 -4.66 -3.51
C GLY A 37 -17.24 -4.70 -3.90
N GLY A 38 -18.07 -3.89 -3.25
CA GLY A 38 -19.43 -3.59 -3.67
C GLY A 38 -19.47 -2.37 -4.60
N PRO A 39 -20.64 -2.04 -5.16
CA PRO A 39 -20.82 -0.79 -5.88
C PRO A 39 -20.44 0.40 -4.98
N ALA A 40 -19.73 1.37 -5.56
CA ALA A 40 -19.46 2.62 -4.86
C ALA A 40 -20.80 3.30 -4.58
N ILE A 41 -21.00 3.70 -3.33
CA ILE A 41 -22.16 4.48 -2.89
C ILE A 41 -21.85 5.94 -3.17
N GLU A 42 -22.82 6.66 -3.73
CA GLU A 42 -22.65 8.07 -4.04
C GLU A 42 -22.75 8.95 -2.78
N ASP A 43 -22.15 10.13 -2.80
CA ASP A 43 -22.10 11.02 -1.62
C ASP A 43 -23.50 11.43 -1.13
N TRP A 44 -24.49 11.49 -2.02
CA TRP A 44 -25.88 11.82 -1.68
C TRP A 44 -26.66 10.67 -1.07
N GLU A 45 -26.18 9.43 -1.21
CA GLU A 45 -26.73 8.23 -0.56
C GLU A 45 -26.17 8.04 0.85
N LEU A 46 -25.06 8.71 1.18
CA LEU A 46 -24.42 8.59 2.48
C LEU A 46 -25.25 9.30 3.58
N PRO A 47 -25.38 8.68 4.77
CA PRO A 47 -25.94 9.35 5.94
C PRO A 47 -25.20 10.66 6.25
N ALA A 48 -25.93 11.67 6.72
CA ALA A 48 -25.41 13.02 6.97
C ALA A 48 -24.15 13.09 7.85
N ARG A 49 -23.95 12.12 8.75
CA ARG A 49 -22.73 12.03 9.58
C ARG A 49 -21.44 11.79 8.80
N PHE A 50 -21.54 11.29 7.57
CA PHE A 50 -20.41 11.05 6.65
C PHE A 50 -20.29 12.13 5.57
N ALA A 51 -21.17 13.14 5.59
CA ALA A 51 -21.07 14.25 4.65
C ALA A 51 -19.71 14.95 4.81
N ARG A 52 -19.11 15.34 3.69
CA ARG A 52 -17.88 16.13 3.70
C ARG A 52 -18.14 17.46 4.41
N LYS A 53 -17.18 17.90 5.22
CA LYS A 53 -17.21 19.23 5.82
C LYS A 53 -17.00 20.28 4.74
N PRO A 54 -17.63 21.47 4.86
CA PRO A 54 -17.28 22.59 3.99
C PRO A 54 -15.81 22.95 4.19
N ILE A 55 -15.16 23.36 3.11
CA ILE A 55 -13.76 23.80 3.15
C ILE A 55 -13.65 25.12 3.91
N ASP A 56 -12.71 25.21 4.83
CA ASP A 56 -12.42 26.43 5.58
C ASP A 56 -11.61 27.41 4.71
N PRO A 57 -11.79 28.74 4.79
CA PRO A 57 -11.02 29.69 3.98
C PRO A 57 -9.50 29.55 4.16
N LEU A 58 -9.03 29.31 5.39
CA LEU A 58 -7.62 29.08 5.70
C LEU A 58 -7.11 27.80 5.03
N GLU A 59 -7.91 26.73 5.05
CA GLU A 59 -7.60 25.47 4.36
C GLU A 59 -7.51 25.67 2.85
N ALA A 60 -8.44 26.45 2.27
CA ALA A 60 -8.41 26.80 0.85
C ALA A 60 -7.13 27.57 0.49
N GLU A 61 -6.69 28.51 1.33
CA GLU A 61 -5.42 29.22 1.15
C GLU A 61 -4.22 28.28 1.23
N TYR A 62 -4.18 27.35 2.20
CA TYR A 62 -3.10 26.35 2.26
C TYR A 62 -3.09 25.44 1.04
N ILE A 63 -4.24 25.03 0.52
CA ILE A 63 -4.34 24.24 -0.71
C ILE A 63 -3.79 25.04 -1.90
N ASN A 64 -4.18 26.31 -2.03
CA ASN A 64 -3.70 27.19 -3.10
C ASN A 64 -2.19 27.46 -3.00
N ASN A 65 -1.63 27.52 -1.78
CA ASN A 65 -0.22 27.80 -1.51
C ASN A 65 0.65 26.53 -1.42
N GLY A 66 0.10 25.34 -1.61
CA GLY A 66 0.86 24.08 -1.63
C GLY A 66 1.12 23.46 -0.26
N GLY A 67 0.42 23.89 0.79
CA GLY A 67 0.47 23.33 2.13
C GLY A 67 0.70 24.38 3.22
N ILE A 68 0.82 23.90 4.45
CA ILE A 68 1.17 24.73 5.60
C ILE A 68 2.67 25.06 5.53
N PRO A 69 3.09 26.32 5.75
CA PRO A 69 4.51 26.67 5.84
C PRO A 69 5.19 25.91 7.00
N ASN A 70 6.39 25.38 6.73
CA ASN A 70 7.22 24.66 7.71
C ASN A 70 7.88 25.60 8.72
#